data_AF-A0A1C6C7F6-F1
#
_entry.id   AF-A0A1C6C7F6-F1
#
_cell.length_a   1.000
_cell.length_b   1.000
_cell.length_c   1.000
_cell.angle_alpha   90.00
_cell.angle_beta   90.00
_cell.angle_gamma   90.00
#
_symmetry.space_group_name_H-M   'P 1'
#
loop_
_entity.id
_entity.type
_entity.pdbx_description
1 polymer ?
#
loop_
_entity_poly.entity_id
_entity_poly.type
_entity_poly.pdbx_seq_one_letter_code
_entity_poly.pdbx_strand_id
1 'polypeptide(L)'
;MGYRKALEFLVKDYAIFLNQEDEDKIKNASLSSCINNYIDNIKIRHLSLASTWLGNDETHYIKKYQDYTIDDIITFIDATVSFIDSDLAAIKAEKLISSRQNK
;
A
#
# COMPACT_ATOMS: atom_id res chain seq x y z
N MET A 1 -15.48 6.89 2.28
CA MET A 1 -15.05 5.82 3.22
C MET A 1 -14.70 4.49 2.54
N GLY A 2 -15.38 4.07 1.46
CA GLY A 2 -15.08 2.82 0.75
C GLY A 2 -13.63 2.69 0.25
N TYR A 3 -13.11 3.68 -0.47
CA TYR A 3 -11.73 3.67 -0.99
C TYR A 3 -10.67 3.52 0.10
N ARG A 4 -10.81 4.25 1.21
CA ARG A 4 -9.89 4.14 2.35
C ARG A 4 -9.87 2.72 2.92
N LYS A 5 -11.03 2.08 3.02
CA LYS A 5 -11.12 0.71 3.55
C LYS A 5 -10.55 -0.31 2.56
N ALA A 6 -10.79 -0.12 1.26
CA ALA A 6 -10.20 -0.94 0.20
C ALA A 6 -8.66 -0.85 0.22
N LEU A 7 -8.11 0.37 0.33
CA LEU A 7 -6.68 0.59 0.48
C LEU A 7 -6.11 -0.09 1.72
N GLU A 8 -6.83 -0.07 2.85
CA GLU A 8 -6.37 -0.73 4.07
C GLU A 8 -6.15 -2.23 3.86
N PHE A 9 -7.13 -2.92 3.25
CA PHE A 9 -7.00 -4.35 2.94
C PHE A 9 -5.88 -4.59 1.94
N LEU A 10 -5.86 -3.86 0.82
CA LEU A 10 -4.83 -4.00 -0.22
C LEU A 10 -3.42 -3.92 0.35
N VAL A 11 -3.13 -2.87 1.12
CA VAL A 11 -1.79 -2.61 1.66
C VAL A 11 -1.42 -3.63 2.73
N LYS A 12 -2.36 -3.99 3.62
CA LYS A 12 -2.10 -5.00 4.65
C LYS A 12 -1.86 -6.38 4.05
N ASP A 13 -2.65 -6.79 3.06
CA ASP A 13 -2.48 -8.08 2.40
C ASP A 13 -1.12 -8.15 1.67
N TYR A 14 -0.71 -7.06 1.02
CA TYR A 14 0.62 -6.96 0.42
C TYR A 14 1.75 -6.98 1.48
N ALA A 15 1.60 -6.26 2.59
CA ALA A 15 2.56 -6.30 3.69
C ALA A 15 2.69 -7.71 4.30
N ILE A 16 1.58 -8.43 4.46
CA ILE A 16 1.54 -9.82 4.95
C ILE A 16 2.23 -10.75 3.95
N PHE A 17 2.01 -10.55 2.65
CA PHE A 17 2.68 -11.32 1.60
C PHE A 17 4.21 -11.22 1.72
N LEU A 18 4.73 -10.03 2.05
CA LEU A 18 6.16 -9.78 2.23
C LEU A 18 6.70 -10.26 3.60
N ASN A 19 5.87 -10.26 4.65
CA ASN A 19 6.29 -10.51 6.04
C ASN A 19 5.31 -11.47 6.74
N GLN A 20 5.26 -12.73 6.28
CA GLN A 20 4.26 -13.72 6.73
C GLN A 20 4.32 -14.00 8.24
N GLU A 21 5.51 -13.92 8.84
CA GLU A 21 5.76 -14.10 10.26
C GLU A 21 5.09 -13.04 11.16
N ASP A 22 4.76 -11.89 10.58
CA ASP A 22 4.22 -10.73 11.28
C ASP A 22 2.72 -10.51 10.97
N GLU A 23 2.04 -11.49 10.38
CA GLU A 23 0.65 -11.40 9.92
C GLU A 23 -0.31 -10.83 10.99
N ASP A 24 -0.28 -11.37 12.20
CA ASP A 24 -1.14 -10.92 13.29
C ASP A 24 -0.81 -9.49 13.73
N LYS A 25 0.47 -9.10 13.71
CA LYS A 25 0.87 -7.72 14.02
C LYS A 25 0.35 -6.75 12.95
N ILE A 26 0.47 -7.13 11.68
CA ILE A 26 0.03 -6.31 10.55
C ILE A 26 -1.49 -6.12 10.55
N LYS A 27 -2.27 -7.18 10.80
CA LYS A 27 -3.74 -7.11 10.89
C LYS A 27 -4.19 -6.13 11.97
N ASN A 28 -3.54 -6.18 13.14
CA ASN A 28 -3.88 -5.35 14.30
C ASN A 28 -3.28 -3.94 14.25
N ALA A 29 -2.30 -3.68 13.40
CA ALA A 29 -1.69 -2.36 13.24
C ALA A 29 -2.65 -1.36 12.58
N SER A 30 -2.47 -0.07 12.90
CA SER A 30 -3.09 1.00 12.14
C SER A 30 -2.53 1.03 10.70
N LEU A 31 -3.32 1.48 9.73
CA LEU A 31 -2.88 1.54 8.33
C LEU A 31 -1.58 2.34 8.16
N SER A 32 -1.47 3.52 8.79
CA SER A 32 -0.25 4.33 8.73
C SER A 32 0.96 3.61 9.34
N SER A 33 0.78 2.89 10.44
CA SER A 33 1.88 2.12 11.05
C SER A 33 2.29 0.94 10.18
N CYS A 34 1.33 0.24 9.58
CA CYS A 34 1.59 -0.84 8.64
C CYS A 34 2.42 -0.33 7.44
N ILE A 35 1.98 0.77 6.82
CA ILE A 35 2.68 1.39 5.69
C ILE A 35 4.12 1.77 6.04
N ASN A 36 4.34 2.41 7.19
CA ASN A 36 5.67 2.90 7.55
C ASN A 36 6.66 1.78 7.91
N ASN A 37 6.17 0.67 8.48
CA ASN A 37 7.02 -0.37 9.04
C ASN A 37 7.23 -1.56 8.11
N TYR A 38 6.32 -1.81 7.17
CA TYR A 38 6.31 -3.04 6.36
C TYR A 38 6.38 -2.80 4.84
N ILE A 39 6.35 -1.54 4.39
CA ILE A 39 6.44 -1.18 2.97
C ILE A 39 7.75 -0.44 2.71
N ASP A 40 8.75 -1.17 2.20
CA ASP A 40 10.07 -0.63 1.91
C ASP A 40 10.11 0.18 0.61
N ASN A 41 9.29 -0.19 -0.37
CA ASN A 41 9.21 0.54 -1.63
C ASN A 41 8.64 1.95 -1.38
N ILE A 42 9.51 2.94 -1.47
CA ILE A 42 9.19 4.33 -1.16
C ILE A 42 8.01 4.88 -1.98
N LYS A 43 7.83 4.41 -3.23
CA LYS A 43 6.73 4.85 -4.09
C LYS A 43 5.39 4.32 -3.59
N ILE A 44 5.31 3.02 -3.30
CA ILE A 44 4.12 2.37 -2.72
C ILE A 44 3.78 3.02 -1.38
N ARG A 45 4.80 3.25 -0.54
CA ARG A 45 4.66 3.89 0.77
C ARG A 45 4.04 5.29 0.67
N HIS A 46 4.60 6.16 -0.18
CA HIS A 46 4.11 7.54 -0.32
C HIS A 46 2.69 7.60 -0.89
N LEU A 47 2.39 6.80 -1.92
CA LEU A 47 1.05 6.74 -2.51
C LEU A 47 0.00 6.25 -1.49
N SER A 48 0.35 5.22 -0.70
CA SER A 48 -0.53 4.67 0.33
C SER A 48 -0.77 5.65 1.47
N LEU A 49 0.27 6.38 1.93
CA LEU A 49 0.13 7.41 2.96
C LEU A 49 -0.72 8.57 2.49
N ALA A 50 -0.46 9.10 1.29
CA ALA A 50 -1.21 10.21 0.73
C ALA A 50 -2.70 9.85 0.59
N SER A 51 -2.99 8.67 0.05
CA SER A 51 -4.37 8.14 -0.06
C SER A 51 -5.03 7.98 1.32
N THR A 52 -4.28 7.55 2.34
CA THR A 52 -4.78 7.43 3.72
C THR A 52 -5.12 8.79 4.32
N TRP A 53 -4.27 9.79 4.10
CA TRP A 53 -4.47 11.14 4.63
C TRP A 53 -5.65 11.84 3.96
N LEU A 54 -5.71 11.80 2.63
CA LEU A 54 -6.83 12.38 1.88
C LEU A 54 -8.15 11.65 2.19
N GLY A 55 -8.13 10.31 2.23
CA GLY A 55 -9.32 9.53 2.59
C GLY A 55 -9.81 9.78 4.02
N ASN A 56 -8.94 10.22 4.93
CA ASN A 56 -9.33 10.69 6.26
C ASN A 56 -9.88 12.12 6.22
N ASP A 57 -9.23 13.02 5.48
CA ASP A 57 -9.64 14.43 5.33
C ASP A 57 -11.03 14.57 4.69
N GLU A 58 -11.36 13.74 3.69
CA GLU A 58 -12.68 13.69 3.02
C GLU A 58 -13.86 13.40 3.95
N THR A 59 -13.61 12.90 5.16
CA THR A 59 -14.67 12.66 6.17
C THR A 59 -14.83 13.78 7.18
N HIS A 60 -13.95 14.80 7.14
CA HIS A 60 -14.03 15.95 8.04
C HIS A 60 -14.98 17.00 7.47
N TYR A 61 -15.69 17.70 8.38
CA TYR A 61 -16.59 18.79 8.01
C TYR A 61 -15.86 19.98 7.37
N ILE A 62 -14.62 20.21 7.81
CA ILE A 62 -13.71 21.21 7.23
C ILE A 62 -12.52 20.45 6.66
N LYS A 63 -12.40 20.46 5.33
CA LYS A 63 -11.27 19.83 4.61
C LYS A 63 -10.00 20.65 4.79
N LYS A 64 -8.88 19.97 5.06
CA LYS A 64 -7.54 20.58 5.11
C LYS A 64 -6.89 20.66 3.73
N TYR A 65 -7.19 19.71 2.83
CA TYR A 65 -6.59 19.62 1.51
C TYR A 65 -7.62 20.01 0.44
N GLN A 66 -7.89 21.32 0.31
CA GLN A 66 -8.94 21.80 -0.60
C GLN A 66 -8.61 21.61 -2.09
N ASP A 67 -7.32 21.49 -2.43
CA ASP A 67 -6.86 21.29 -3.81
C ASP A 67 -6.96 19.82 -4.27
N TYR A 68 -7.27 18.89 -3.36
CA TYR A 68 -7.35 17.47 -3.65
C TYR A 68 -8.80 16.99 -3.65
N THR A 69 -9.08 16.08 -4.56
CA THR A 69 -10.41 15.53 -4.82
C THR A 69 -10.41 14.02 -4.61
N ILE A 70 -11.59 13.42 -4.69
CA ILE A 70 -11.72 11.96 -4.66
C ILE A 70 -11.01 11.29 -5.85
N ASP A 71 -10.91 11.97 -7.00
CA ASP A 71 -10.24 11.44 -8.19
C ASP A 71 -8.73 11.34 -7.98
N ASP A 72 -8.13 12.23 -7.18
CA ASP A 72 -6.74 12.13 -6.78
C ASP A 72 -6.49 10.90 -5.90
N ILE A 73 -7.43 10.61 -4.97
CA ILE A 73 -7.36 9.41 -4.13
C ILE A 73 -7.42 8.15 -5.00
N ILE A 74 -8.34 8.10 -5.97
CA ILE A 74 -8.47 6.97 -6.90
C ILE A 74 -7.17 6.81 -7.69
N THR A 75 -6.65 7.90 -8.23
CA THR A 75 -5.38 7.91 -8.99
C THR A 75 -4.22 7.36 -8.15
N PHE A 76 -4.14 7.72 -6.87
CA PHE A 76 -3.08 7.23 -5.98
C PHE A 76 -3.25 5.75 -5.63
N ILE A 77 -4.49 5.27 -5.46
CA ILE A 77 -4.77 3.86 -5.24
C ILE A 77 -4.41 3.04 -6.49
N ASP A 78 -4.79 3.50 -7.68
CA ASP A 78 -4.50 2.80 -8.95
C ASP A 78 -2.98 2.73 -9.21
N ALA A 79 -2.26 3.82 -8.93
CA ALA A 79 -0.80 3.82 -8.95
C ALA A 79 -0.21 2.85 -7.92
N THR A 80 -0.79 2.78 -6.71
CA THR A 80 -0.37 1.83 -5.66
C THR A 80 -0.50 0.39 -6.15
N VAL A 81 -1.64 0.02 -6.74
CA VAL A 81 -1.87 -1.30 -7.34
C VAL A 81 -0.84 -1.59 -8.43
N SER A 82 -0.63 -0.65 -9.34
CA SER A 82 0.32 -0.82 -10.45
C SER A 82 1.76 -1.07 -9.98
N PHE A 83 2.19 -0.39 -8.91
CA PHE A 83 3.50 -0.62 -8.32
C PHE A 83 3.57 -1.96 -7.57
N ILE A 84 2.53 -2.37 -6.86
CA ILE A 84 2.45 -3.69 -6.23
C ILE A 84 2.58 -4.79 -7.29
N ASP A 85 1.81 -4.71 -8.38
CA ASP A 85 1.89 -5.70 -9.47
C ASP A 85 3.29 -5.78 -10.09
N SER A 86 3.92 -4.62 -10.29
CA SER A 86 5.29 -4.54 -10.80
C SER A 86 6.29 -5.17 -9.84
N ASP A 87 6.15 -4.94 -8.54
CA ASP A 87 7.01 -5.49 -7.49
C ASP A 87 6.85 -7.01 -7.38
N LEU A 88 5.61 -7.51 -7.40
CA LEU A 88 5.32 -8.95 -7.42
C LEU A 88 5.90 -9.64 -8.66
N ALA A 89 5.89 -8.98 -9.82
CA ALA A 89 6.54 -9.48 -11.03
C ALA A 89 8.06 -9.53 -10.89
N ALA A 90 8.67 -8.50 -10.29
CA ALA A 90 10.10 -8.47 -10.00
C ALA A 90 10.52 -9.62 -9.06
N ILE A 91 9.78 -9.84 -7.97
CA ILE A 91 10.00 -10.96 -7.04
C ILE A 91 9.94 -12.33 -7.75
N LYS A 92 8.99 -12.51 -8.68
CA LYS A 92 8.91 -13.75 -9.49
C LYS A 92 10.14 -13.92 -10.39
N ALA A 93 10.61 -12.84 -11.02
CA ALA A 93 11.80 -12.87 -11.86
C ALA A 93 13.05 -13.20 -11.04
N GLU A 94 13.22 -12.62 -9.86
CA GLU A 94 14.32 -12.93 -8.94
C GLU A 94 14.33 -14.41 -8.54
N LYS A 95 13.17 -14.97 -8.18
CA LYS A 95 13.04 -16.41 -7.87
C LYS A 95 13.49 -17.29 -9.04
N LEU A 96 13.13 -16.92 -10.27
CA LEU A 96 13.56 -17.64 -11.47
C LEU A 96 15.09 -17.58 -11.64
N ILE A 97 15.70 -16.40 -11.48
CA ILE A 97 17.14 -16.22 -11.61
C ILE A 97 17.89 -17.03 -10.54
N SER A 98 17.48 -16.93 -9.27
CA SER A 98 18.10 -17.66 -8.16
C SER A 98 17.98 -19.18 -8.32
N SER A 99 16.86 -19.68 -8.86
CA SER A 99 16.69 -21.12 -9.13
C SER A 99 17.66 -21.68 -10.17
N ARG A 100 18.20 -20.82 -11.06
CA ARG A 100 19.18 -21.20 -12.09
C ARG A 100 20.61 -21.15 -11.58
N GLN A 101 20.91 -20.33 -10.57
CA GLN A 101 22.25 -20.23 -9.96
C GLN A 101 22.53 -21.37 -8.97
N ASN A 102 21.49 -21.98 -8.42
CA ASN A 102 21.59 -23.11 -7.49
C ASN A 102 21.62 -24.49 -8.17
N LYS A 103 21.77 -24.53 -9.50
CA LYS A 103 21.95 -25.75 -10.32
C LYS A 103 23.32 -25.73 -10.96
#